data_AF-A0A0Q6RCU3-F1
#
_entry.id   AF-A0A0Q6RCU3-F1
#
_cell.length_a   1.000
_cell.length_b   1.000
_cell.length_c   1.000
_cell.angle_alpha   90.00
_cell.angle_beta   90.00
_cell.angle_gamma   90.00
#
_symmetry.space_group_name_H-M   'P 1'
#
loop_
_entity.id
_entity.type
_entity.pdbx_description
1 polymer ?
#
loop_
_entity_poly.entity_id
_entity_poly.type
_entity_poly.pdbx_seq_one_letter_code
_entity_poly.pdbx_strand_id
1 'polypeptide(L)' 'METEIEEALALAAGGRIPTGGFIAERRTVSRGDVAVTRKTLLLFLENLDPDLTVAELRECLDQ' A
#
# COMPACT_ATOMS: atom_id res chain seq x y z
N MET A 1 -15.41 8.25 3.52
CA MET A 1 -14.09 8.38 4.17
C MET A 1 -13.52 7.05 4.66
N GLU A 2 -14.09 6.38 5.67
CA GLU A 2 -13.50 5.11 6.17
C GLU A 2 -13.51 3.99 5.11
N THR A 3 -14.62 3.85 4.38
CA THR A 3 -14.76 2.91 3.26
C THR A 3 -13.79 3.21 2.11
N GLU A 4 -13.58 4.49 1.77
CA GLU A 4 -12.65 4.91 0.71
C GLU A 4 -11.19 4.59 1.09
N ILE A 5 -10.83 4.73 2.36
CA ILE A 5 -9.52 4.36 2.88
C ILE A 5 -9.33 2.84 2.82
N GLU A 6 -10.36 2.06 3.19
CA GLU A 6 -10.30 0.59 3.13
C GLU A 6 -10.13 0.08 1.69
N GLU A 7 -10.85 0.68 0.73
CA GLU A 7 -10.71 0.36 -0.69
C GLU A 7 -9.32 0.71 -1.24
N ALA A 8 -8.78 1.88 -0.90
CA ALA A 8 -7.43 2.28 -1.31
C ALA A 8 -6.36 1.35 -0.73
N LEU A 9 -6.50 0.94 0.53
CA LEU A 9 -5.59 -0.01 1.16
C LEU A 9 -5.69 -1.40 0.54
N ALA A 10 -6.90 -1.85 0.16
CA ALA A 10 -7.09 -3.10 -0.54
C ALA A 10 -6.42 -3.09 -1.93
N LEU A 11 -6.55 -1.99 -2.66
CA LEU A 11 -5.88 -1.83 -3.96
C LEU A 11 -4.35 -1.88 -3.81
N ALA A 12 -3.78 -1.15 -2.84
CA ALA A 12 -2.35 -1.15 -2.56
C ALA A 12 -1.85 -2.54 -2.12
N ALA A 13 -2.62 -3.25 -1.30
CA ALA A 13 -2.29 -4.61 -0.89
C ALA A 13 -2.26 -5.58 -2.07
N GLY A 14 -3.17 -5.41 -3.04
CA GLY A 14 -3.24 -6.23 -4.26
C GLY A 14 -1.96 -6.22 -5.09
N GLY A 15 -1.27 -5.08 -5.19
CA GLY A 15 0.01 -4.97 -5.92
C GLY A 15 1.16 -5.79 -5.34
N ARG A 16 1.06 -6.21 -4.06
CA ARG A 16 2.06 -7.05 -3.37
C ARG A 16 1.77 -8.54 -3.49
N ILE A 17 0.57 -8.92 -3.92
CA ILE A 17 0.18 -10.32 -4.03
C ILE A 17 0.85 -10.88 -5.28
N PRO A 18 1.66 -11.94 -5.16
CA PRO A 18 2.28 -12.56 -6.32
C PRO A 18 1.19 -13.09 -7.24
N THR A 19 0.98 -12.40 -8.37
CA THR A 19 0.26 -12.94 -9.51
C THR A 19 1.19 -13.93 -10.19
N GLY A 20 1.30 -15.15 -9.66
CA GLY A 20 2.11 -16.16 -10.34
C GLY A 20 1.54 -16.45 -11.73
N GLY A 21 2.38 -17.00 -12.61
CA GLY A 21 1.98 -17.38 -13.97
C GLY A 21 0.87 -18.44 -13.99
N PHE A 22 0.62 -19.06 -15.15
CA PHE A 22 -0.50 -19.98 -15.47
C PHE A 22 -0.96 -21.03 -14.42
N ILE A 23 -0.22 -21.26 -13.33
CA ILE A 23 -0.46 -22.23 -12.26
C ILE A 23 -0.80 -21.56 -10.90
N ALA A 24 -0.51 -20.26 -10.71
CA ALA A 24 -0.83 -19.59 -9.45
C ALA A 24 -2.27 -19.04 -9.46
N GLU A 25 -3.05 -19.45 -8.47
CA GLU A 25 -4.42 -18.96 -8.31
C GLU A 25 -4.45 -17.45 -8.12
N ARG A 26 -5.32 -16.78 -8.87
CA ARG A 26 -5.68 -15.39 -8.62
C ARG A 26 -6.28 -15.31 -7.21
N ARG A 27 -5.51 -14.76 -6.28
CA ARG A 27 -5.92 -14.63 -4.87
C ARG A 27 -6.56 -13.27 -4.64
N THR A 28 -7.69 -13.24 -3.94
CA THR A 28 -8.32 -12.02 -3.45
C THR A 28 -7.56 -11.44 -2.27
N VAL A 29 -7.56 -10.12 -2.16
CA VAL A 29 -6.95 -9.41 -1.02
C VAL A 29 -7.69 -9.78 0.25
N SER A 30 -6.94 -10.27 1.26
CA SER A 30 -7.50 -10.58 2.57
C SER A 30 -7.40 -9.38 3.52
N ARG A 31 -8.18 -9.40 4.61
CA ARG A 31 -8.06 -8.43 5.70
C ARG A 31 -6.64 -8.38 6.31
N GLY A 32 -5.94 -9.51 6.32
CA GLY A 32 -4.55 -9.57 6.78
C GLY A 32 -3.61 -8.79 5.87
N ASP A 33 -3.79 -8.89 4.55
CA ASP A 33 -2.98 -8.18 3.56
C ASP A 33 -3.20 -6.65 3.65
N VAL A 34 -4.46 -6.23 3.89
CA VAL A 34 -4.82 -4.83 4.18
C VAL A 34 -4.15 -4.34 5.46
N ALA A 35 -4.19 -5.13 6.53
CA ALA A 35 -3.60 -4.76 7.81
C ALA A 35 -2.07 -4.62 7.73
N VAL A 36 -1.40 -5.53 7.03
CA VAL A 36 0.05 -5.44 6.76
C VAL A 36 0.37 -4.18 5.95
N THR A 37 -0.39 -3.91 4.89
CA THR A 37 -0.19 -2.72 4.05
C THR A 37 -0.38 -1.43 4.84
N ARG A 38 -1.44 -1.34 5.65
CA ARG A 38 -1.66 -0.21 6.57
C ARG A 38 -0.47 -0.03 7.52
N LYS A 39 0.02 -1.11 8.12
CA LYS A 39 1.18 -1.05 9.03
C LYS A 39 2.45 -0.59 8.31
N THR A 40 2.70 -1.08 7.09
CA THR A 40 3.86 -0.65 6.29
C THR A 40 3.80 0.84 5.99
N LEU A 41 2.63 1.38 5.58
CA LEU A 41 2.47 2.80 5.30
C LEU A 41 2.68 3.65 6.56
N LEU A 42 2.15 3.24 7.71
CA LEU A 42 2.36 3.96 8.97
C LEU A 42 3.85 4.01 9.34
N LEU A 43 4.56 2.88 9.28
CA LEU A 43 6.01 2.84 9.54
C LEU A 43 6.78 3.74 8.58
N PHE A 44 6.39 3.82 7.31
CA PHE A 44 7.00 4.73 6.36
C PHE A 44 6.77 6.20 6.76
N LEU A 45 5.52 6.58 7.03
CA LEU A 45 5.16 7.94 7.41
C LEU A 45 5.80 8.37 8.74
N GLU A 46 5.96 7.45 9.70
CA GLU A 46 6.65 7.69 10.98
C GLU A 46 8.14 8.03 10.81
N ASN A 47 8.76 7.61 9.70
CA ASN A 47 10.16 7.88 9.40
C ASN A 47 10.37 9.02 8.40
N LEU A 48 9.29 9.67 7.94
CA LEU A 48 9.40 10.84 7.08
C LEU A 48 9.80 12.08 7.87
N ASP A 49 10.55 12.96 7.21
CA ASP A 49 10.78 14.31 7.71
C ASP A 49 9.42 15.04 7.83
N PRO A 50 9.06 15.58 9.00
CA PRO A 50 7.79 16.29 9.19
C PRO A 50 7.65 17.53 8.31
N ASP A 51 8.75 18.10 7.82
CA ASP A 51 8.76 19.27 6.95
C ASP A 51 8.65 18.90 5.46
N LEU A 52 8.67 17.59 5.13
CA LEU A 52 8.56 17.12 3.75
C LEU A 52 7.15 17.41 3.19
N THR A 53 7.11 18.13 2.09
CA THR A 53 5.85 18.38 1.38
C THR A 53 5.39 17.17 0.58
N VAL A 54 4.09 17.10 0.29
CA VAL A 54 3.52 16.05 -0.57
C VAL A 54 4.14 16.05 -1.97
N ALA A 55 4.56 17.22 -2.48
CA ALA A 55 5.19 17.33 -3.80
C ALA A 55 6.59 16.70 -3.82
N GLU A 56 7.41 17.00 -2.81
CA GLU A 56 8.75 16.41 -2.65
C GLU A 56 8.67 14.91 -2.44
N LEU A 57 7.71 14.45 -1.61
CA LEU A 57 7.46 13.02 -1.42
C LEU A 57 7.13 12.30 -2.74
N ARG A 58 6.32 12.92 -3.60
CA ARG A 58 6.00 12.35 -4.93
C ARG A 58 7.24 12.28 -5.81
N GLU A 59 8.02 13.36 -5.87
CA GLU A 59 9.27 13.39 -6.64
C GLU A 59 10.25 12.29 -6.19
N CYS A 60 10.35 12.02 -4.89
CA CYS A 60 11.19 10.93 -4.38
C CYS A 60 10.66 9.53 -4.69
N LEU A 61 9.34 9.34 -4.81
CA LEU A 61 8.72 8.04 -5.07
C LEU A 61 8.60 7.69 -6.56
N ASP A 62 8.60 8.69 -7.45
CA ASP A 62 8.49 8.53 -8.90
C ASP A 62 9.86 8.28 -9.59
N GLN A 63 10.97 8.26 -8.84
CA GLN A 63 12.34 7.93 -9.32
C GLN A 63 12.61 6.42 -9.31
#